data_AF-A0AA38H5P6-F1
#
_entry.id   AF-A0AA38H5P6-F1
#
_cell.length_a   1.000
_cell.length_b   1.000
_cell.length_c   1.000
_cell.angle_alpha   90.00
_cell.angle_beta   90.00
_cell.angle_gamma   90.00
#
_symmetry.space_group_name_H-M   'P 1'
#
loop_
_entity.id
_entity.type
_entity.pdbx_description
1 polymer ?
#
loop_
_entity_poly.entity_id
_entity_poly.type
_entity_poly.pdbx_seq_one_letter_code
_entity_poly.pdbx_strand_id
1 'polypeptide(L)'
;MDTSYNLVAEKCAKQMAEYQACVENNQSSDWPTICLPQSRALSLCADTAVPHLAEVKSECAGSIASYRACLDRNASKSDEEVERACTGLMRGVWECSERVMNEVKGR
;
A
#
# COMPACT_ATOMS: atom_id res chain seq x y z
N MET A 1 -0.93 11.97 -3.78
CA MET A 1 -0.85 10.51 -4.07
C MET A 1 -0.76 10.16 -5.57
N ASP A 2 -1.35 10.92 -6.51
CA ASP A 2 -1.31 10.59 -7.95
C ASP A 2 0.09 10.49 -8.57
N THR A 3 1.02 11.35 -8.17
CA THR A 3 2.39 11.34 -8.71
C THR A 3 3.16 10.08 -8.32
N SER A 4 2.99 9.60 -7.09
CA SER A 4 3.69 8.41 -6.60
C SER A 4 3.18 7.14 -7.28
N TYR A 5 1.85 7.03 -7.48
CA TYR A 5 1.26 5.90 -8.19
C TYR A 5 1.70 5.86 -9.65
N ASN A 6 1.65 6.99 -10.36
CA ASN A 6 2.10 7.06 -11.75
C ASN A 6 3.59 6.75 -11.90
N LEU A 7 4.43 7.21 -10.96
CA LEU A 7 5.86 6.86 -10.97
C LEU A 7 6.10 5.37 -10.74
N VAL A 8 5.38 4.74 -9.80
CA VAL A 8 5.43 3.28 -9.63
C VAL A 8 4.95 2.59 -10.91
N ALA A 9 3.88 3.10 -11.52
CA ALA A 9 3.33 2.49 -12.71
C ALA A 9 4.29 2.52 -13.90
N GLU A 10 4.99 3.63 -14.08
CA GLU A 10 6.02 3.79 -15.12
C GLU A 10 7.29 2.99 -14.82
N LYS A 11 7.77 2.99 -13.57
CA LYS A 11 9.07 2.41 -13.20
C LYS A 11 9.00 0.92 -12.85
N CYS A 12 7.84 0.45 -12.43
CA CYS A 12 7.62 -0.91 -11.92
C CYS A 12 6.55 -1.67 -12.72
N ALA A 13 6.29 -1.26 -13.97
CA ALA A 13 5.30 -1.87 -14.86
C ALA A 13 5.42 -3.40 -14.94
N LYS A 14 6.66 -3.91 -15.00
CA LYS A 14 6.93 -5.35 -15.05
C LYS A 14 6.44 -6.06 -13.78
N GLN A 15 6.83 -5.57 -12.60
CA GLN A 15 6.45 -6.17 -11.32
C GLN A 15 4.94 -6.06 -11.08
N MET A 16 4.29 -4.98 -11.54
CA MET A 16 2.83 -4.85 -11.49
C MET A 16 2.15 -5.92 -12.36
N ALA A 17 2.61 -6.10 -13.60
CA ALA A 17 2.06 -7.12 -14.50
C ALA A 17 2.25 -8.54 -13.94
N GLU A 18 3.43 -8.84 -13.36
CA GLU A 18 3.70 -10.14 -12.75
C GLU A 18 2.82 -10.42 -11.52
N TYR A 19 2.60 -9.40 -10.68
CA TYR A 19 1.70 -9.51 -9.53
C TYR A 19 0.25 -9.68 -9.97
N GLN A 20 -0.22 -8.86 -10.91
CA GLN A 20 -1.57 -8.95 -11.44
C GLN A 20 -1.84 -10.31 -12.09
N ALA A 21 -0.93 -10.80 -12.94
CA ALA A 21 -1.04 -12.12 -13.54
C ALA A 21 -1.07 -13.23 -12.49
N CYS A 22 -0.32 -13.09 -11.38
CA CYS A 22 -0.42 -14.05 -10.29
C CYS A 22 -1.80 -14.05 -9.64
N VAL A 23 -2.35 -12.87 -9.32
CA VAL A 23 -3.68 -12.74 -8.71
C VAL A 23 -4.75 -13.33 -9.63
N GLU A 24 -4.75 -12.95 -10.91
CA GLU A 24 -5.71 -13.43 -11.91
C GLU A 24 -5.71 -14.96 -12.05
N ASN A 25 -4.53 -15.59 -12.01
CA ASN A 25 -4.40 -17.04 -12.10
C ASN A 25 -4.77 -17.78 -10.81
N ASN A 26 -4.87 -17.09 -9.67
CA ASN A 26 -5.08 -17.70 -8.35
C ASN A 26 -6.31 -17.16 -7.62
N GLN A 27 -7.22 -16.45 -8.29
CA GLN A 27 -8.39 -15.78 -7.66
C GLN A 27 -9.25 -16.73 -6.81
N SER A 28 -9.36 -18.00 -7.21
CA SER A 28 -10.13 -19.02 -6.51
C SER A 28 -9.37 -19.72 -5.37
N SER A 29 -8.15 -19.27 -5.05
CA SER A 29 -7.27 -19.83 -4.02
C SER A 29 -6.81 -18.74 -3.05
N ASP A 30 -5.98 -19.12 -2.07
CA ASP A 30 -5.31 -18.17 -1.17
C ASP A 30 -4.20 -17.38 -1.89
N TRP A 31 -4.60 -16.59 -2.88
CA TRP A 31 -3.71 -15.75 -3.69
C TRP A 31 -2.85 -14.78 -2.85
N PRO A 32 -3.30 -14.22 -1.69
CA PRO A 32 -2.44 -13.35 -0.89
C PRO A 32 -1.16 -14.06 -0.43
N THR A 33 -1.27 -15.34 -0.07
CA THR A 33 -0.12 -16.18 0.30
C THR A 33 0.67 -16.63 -0.93
N ILE A 34 -0.02 -17.09 -1.98
CA ILE A 34 0.63 -17.62 -3.20
C ILE A 34 1.44 -16.53 -3.91
N CYS A 35 0.88 -15.31 -4.04
CA CYS A 35 1.46 -14.19 -4.76
C CYS A 35 2.35 -13.29 -3.89
N LEU A 36 2.68 -13.73 -2.67
CA LEU A 36 3.58 -13.01 -1.77
C LEU A 36 4.95 -12.69 -2.40
N PRO A 37 5.59 -13.57 -3.21
CA PRO A 37 6.85 -13.25 -3.87
C PRO A 37 6.73 -12.06 -4.84
N GLN A 38 5.69 -12.05 -5.68
CA GLN A 38 5.43 -10.98 -6.66
C GLN A 38 5.05 -9.68 -5.94
N SER A 39 4.27 -9.76 -4.87
CA SER A 39 3.93 -8.62 -4.01
C SER A 39 5.19 -7.97 -3.39
N ARG A 40 6.14 -8.79 -2.91
CA ARG A 40 7.42 -8.31 -2.38
C ARG A 40 8.29 -7.67 -3.46
N ALA A 41 8.35 -8.27 -4.65
CA ALA A 41 9.10 -7.71 -5.78
C ALA A 41 8.56 -6.34 -6.22
N LEU A 42 7.23 -6.19 -6.30
CA LEU A 42 6.59 -4.91 -6.59
C LEU A 42 6.86 -3.87 -5.49
N SER A 43 6.75 -4.28 -4.22
CA SER A 43 7.02 -3.41 -3.08
C SER A 43 8.46 -2.88 -3.10
N LEU A 44 9.44 -3.75 -3.35
CA LEU A 44 10.86 -3.38 -3.44
C LEU A 44 11.12 -2.41 -4.60
N CYS A 45 10.50 -2.65 -5.75
CA CYS A 45 10.61 -1.75 -6.89
C CYS A 45 10.04 -0.38 -6.55
N ALA A 46 8.85 -0.31 -5.94
CA ALA A 46 8.24 0.95 -5.53
C ALA A 46 9.10 1.71 -4.52
N ASP A 47 9.70 1.00 -3.55
CA ASP A 47 10.61 1.60 -2.55
C ASP A 47 11.87 2.18 -3.18
N THR A 48 12.39 1.54 -4.23
CA THR A 48 13.62 1.98 -4.93
C THR A 48 13.33 3.10 -5.94
N ALA A 49 12.25 2.96 -6.70
CA ALA A 49 11.90 3.87 -7.80
C ALA A 49 11.29 5.17 -7.31
N VAL A 50 10.74 5.17 -6.10
CA VAL A 50 9.95 6.28 -5.55
C VAL A 50 10.48 6.61 -4.15
N PRO A 51 11.63 7.31 -4.03
CA PRO A 51 12.27 7.58 -2.73
C PRO A 51 11.35 8.27 -1.72
N HIS A 52 10.48 9.16 -2.20
CA HIS A 52 9.48 9.83 -1.37
C HIS A 52 8.43 8.87 -0.78
N LEU A 53 8.14 7.76 -1.46
CA LEU A 53 7.27 6.70 -0.95
C LEU A 53 7.94 5.92 0.19
N ALA A 54 9.25 5.69 0.09
CA ALA A 54 10.02 5.08 1.18
C ALA A 54 10.05 6.00 2.42
N GLU A 55 10.21 7.30 2.23
CA GLU A 55 10.15 8.30 3.32
C GLU A 55 8.77 8.33 3.98
N VAL A 56 7.67 8.35 3.19
CA VAL A 56 6.30 8.23 3.72
C VAL A 56 6.11 6.92 4.50
N LYS A 57 6.58 5.78 3.99
CA LYS A 57 6.46 4.49 4.68
C LYS A 57 7.18 4.50 6.03
N SER A 58 8.35 5.13 6.09
CA SER A 58 9.15 5.26 7.31
C SER A 58 8.48 6.20 8.31
N GLU A 59 8.18 7.43 7.90
CA GLU A 59 7.65 8.50 8.76
C GLU A 59 6.21 8.22 9.23
N CYS A 60 5.43 7.51 8.41
CA CYS A 60 4.04 7.17 8.71
C CYS A 60 3.86 5.72 9.18
N ALA A 61 4.95 5.01 9.53
CA ALA A 61 4.91 3.60 9.93
C ALA A 61 3.90 3.34 11.06
N GLY A 62 3.79 4.23 12.05
CA GLY A 62 2.84 4.10 13.15
C GLY A 62 1.37 4.18 12.73
N SER A 63 1.01 5.17 11.89
CA SER A 63 -0.35 5.30 11.35
C SER A 63 -0.70 4.12 10.44
N ILE A 64 0.25 3.69 9.60
CA ILE A 64 0.09 2.53 8.70
C ILE A 64 -0.11 1.25 9.51
N ALA A 65 0.70 1.03 10.55
CA ALA A 65 0.58 -0.14 11.42
C ALA A 65 -0.76 -0.18 12.16
N SER A 66 -1.22 0.97 12.65
CA SER A 66 -2.51 1.08 13.34
C SER A 66 -3.68 0.75 12.40
N TYR A 67 -3.65 1.28 11.18
CA TYR A 67 -4.66 0.99 10.17
C TYR A 67 -4.64 -0.50 9.76
N ARG A 68 -3.46 -1.08 9.51
CA ARG A 68 -3.32 -2.51 9.21
C ARG A 68 -3.84 -3.39 10.33
N ALA A 69 -3.48 -3.10 11.58
CA ALA A 69 -3.98 -3.85 12.72
C ALA A 69 -5.51 -3.76 12.85
N CYS A 70 -6.13 -2.64 12.43
CA CYS A 70 -7.58 -2.54 12.36
C CYS A 70 -8.16 -3.47 11.29
N LEU A 71 -7.58 -3.48 10.09
CA LEU A 71 -8.01 -4.39 9.02
C LEU A 71 -7.88 -5.85 9.46
N ASP A 72 -6.74 -6.25 10.01
CA ASP A 72 -6.48 -7.62 10.45
C ASP A 72 -7.49 -8.08 11.51
N ARG A 73 -7.82 -7.21 12.47
CA ARG A 73 -8.82 -7.49 13.51
C ARG A 73 -10.25 -7.61 13.00
N ASN A 74 -10.54 -7.03 11.83
CA ASN A 74 -11.86 -7.03 11.22
C ASN A 74 -11.92 -7.82 9.91
N ALA A 75 -10.90 -8.63 9.59
CA ALA A 75 -10.77 -9.33 8.32
C ALA A 75 -11.92 -10.31 7.99
N SER A 76 -12.68 -10.74 8.99
CA SER A 76 -13.85 -11.62 8.83
C SER A 76 -15.20 -10.88 8.82
N LYS A 77 -15.19 -9.54 8.89
CA LYS A 77 -16.42 -8.72 8.91
C LYS A 77 -16.79 -8.27 7.50
N SER A 78 -18.00 -7.73 7.37
CA SER A 78 -18.43 -7.10 6.11
C SER A 78 -17.64 -5.82 5.84
N ASP A 79 -17.52 -5.44 4.56
CA ASP A 79 -16.83 -4.23 4.13
C ASP A 79 -17.38 -2.97 4.83
N GLU A 80 -18.69 -2.88 5.04
CA GLU A 80 -19.33 -1.75 5.73
C GLU A 80 -18.89 -1.65 7.20
N GLU A 81 -18.73 -2.78 7.89
CA GLU A 81 -18.24 -2.81 9.27
C GLU A 81 -16.76 -2.46 9.35
N VAL A 82 -15.95 -2.93 8.39
CA VAL A 82 -14.53 -2.59 8.27
C VAL A 82 -14.38 -1.09 8.01
N GLU A 83 -15.17 -0.54 7.08
CA GLU A 83 -15.16 0.90 6.76
C GLU A 83 -15.50 1.72 8.00
N ARG A 84 -16.56 1.36 8.72
CA ARG A 84 -16.96 2.06 9.94
C ARG A 84 -15.90 2.00 11.04
N ALA A 85 -15.20 0.88 11.17
CA ALA A 85 -14.18 0.67 12.19
C ALA A 85 -12.84 1.33 11.86
N CYS A 86 -12.42 1.32 10.58
CA CYS A 86 -11.06 1.65 10.19
C CYS A 86 -10.90 2.96 9.41
N THR A 87 -12.00 3.60 8.95
CA THR A 87 -11.92 4.87 8.17
C THR A 87 -11.22 6.01 8.93
N GLY A 88 -11.39 6.10 10.25
CA GLY A 88 -10.67 7.10 11.06
C GLY A 88 -9.14 6.91 11.02
N LEU A 89 -8.68 5.65 11.01
CA LEU A 89 -7.26 5.31 10.92
C LEU A 89 -6.73 5.51 9.50
N MET A 90 -7.55 5.23 8.48
CA MET A 90 -7.24 5.56 7.08
C MET A 90 -6.98 7.06 6.90
N ARG A 91 -7.81 7.91 7.52
CA ARG A 91 -7.58 9.37 7.53
C ARG A 91 -6.24 9.73 8.15
N GLY A 92 -5.87 9.12 9.27
CA GLY A 92 -4.56 9.36 9.91
C GLY A 92 -3.36 8.95 9.03
N VAL A 93 -3.51 7.90 8.23
CA VAL A 93 -2.50 7.53 7.21
C VAL A 93 -2.42 8.60 6.11
N TRP A 94 -3.57 9.09 5.64
CA TRP A 94 -3.63 10.13 4.61
C TRP A 94 -3.01 11.46 5.09
N GLU A 95 -3.37 11.94 6.28
CA GLU A 95 -2.84 13.18 6.86
C GLU A 95 -1.32 13.13 7.03
N CYS A 96 -0.79 12.00 7.51
CA CYS A 96 0.65 11.81 7.62
C CYS A 96 1.33 11.80 6.23
N SER A 97 0.74 11.10 5.27
CA SER A 97 1.26 11.02 3.91
C SER A 97 1.32 12.40 3.24
N GLU A 98 0.27 13.21 3.37
CA GLU A 98 0.25 14.57 2.82
C GLU A 98 1.28 15.48 3.50
N ARG A 99 1.43 15.39 4.83
CA ARG A 99 2.46 16.15 5.55
C ARG A 99 3.87 15.83 5.02
N VAL A 100 4.23 14.54 5.00
CA VAL A 100 5.56 14.10 4.54
C VAL A 100 5.79 14.47 3.08
N MET A 101 4.79 14.28 2.22
CA MET A 101 4.90 14.66 0.81
C MET A 101 5.07 16.16 0.60
N ASN A 102 4.44 17.00 1.43
CA ASN A 102 4.63 18.45 1.38
C ASN A 102 6.02 18.86 1.87
N GLU A 103 6.55 18.21 2.91
CA GLU A 103 7.93 18.41 3.37
C GLU A 103 8.94 18.03 2.28
N VAL A 104 8.72 16.93 1.56
CA VAL A 104 9.58 16.49 0.44
C VAL A 104 9.53 17.45 -0.75
N LYS A 105 8.35 17.97 -1.10
CA LYS A 105 8.20 18.96 -2.20
C LYS A 105 8.84 20.32 -1.90
N GLY A 106 9.00 20.65 -0.62
CA GLY A 106 9.56 21.93 -0.17
C GLY A 106 11.09 21.93 0.01
N ARG A 107 11.75 20.77 -0.17
CA ARG A 107 13.21 20.62 -0.19
C ARG A 107 13.75 20.80 -1.61
#